data_AF-A0A6A4YKX9-F1
#
_entry.id   AF-A0A6A4YKX9-F1
#
_cell.length_a   1.000
_cell.length_b   1.000
_cell.length_c   1.000
_cell.angle_alpha   90.00
_cell.angle_beta   90.00
_cell.angle_gamma   90.00
#
_symmetry.space_group_name_H-M   'P 1'
#
loop_
_entity.id
_entity.type
_entity.pdbx_description
1 polymer ?
#
loop_
_entity_poly.entity_id
_entity_poly.type
_entity_poly.pdbx_seq_one_letter_code
_entity_poly.pdbx_strand_id
1 'polypeptide(L)'
;VVNTIAVRNVYGILYPLTIQKEDPAMALSTQSMFQMYWGLANDFTAVAVNSSGIGGMSLIRSSPNFAFANTTAEMIIIGPASQFMAPTSMFDLTRTTLGPYGSVDMYVIPCPVEAKMVTYNVFQALNRLFFYNKTAQRDYDVLLDQGAAVDPVPKAWTAIGFDSIGGNLLCPPNAHESVQNGIRSLFSSNKPCSEAMSYEIVHITAPITIVASILANATTMDRMATSCSRMRRSEKKRCIRALNATNIYIATYLSDLQISLVPLVAAANLAVFNLNVELIQFGYQNTNSPLALHRVNMLDPTEVEFSIFAWQLLVEWALGNREMVRFEGDVGSISLLSQYMTTVRYSINEIEFPTNLSYYLRKTVSYITFAVIVLASLVLVYIVLSRGYIEALNLFELQRVGAIVWIGRPLLFVRSLTAVGLLSTASLELTFDGFLSYFQVIKAPWYKTLLAANEVTWMVAIVNDIAMAFTREYTMYYATVNSVMIWLLTAMLGLQFPVSHSVTIDVQCSWVQVDYQVECSSGVISIGYLSRMVLIIGLVIGSNVFCYAITRCLVRNSNPSVLNSIFLYGGTRYLFMTKDWTNNNMYYIDRASAVLNGLDIKLWRTFQVDLSDEPDVPQNAALAQAVAYALPLHVEDNQ
;
A
#
# COMPACT_ATOMS: atom_id res chain seq x y z
N VAL A 1 -8.84 13.82 7.40
CA VAL A 1 -9.10 12.67 6.49
C VAL A 1 -8.20 11.51 6.89
N VAL A 2 -8.69 10.26 6.86
CA VAL A 2 -7.86 9.06 7.01
C VAL A 2 -8.08 8.17 5.79
N ASN A 3 -7.03 7.85 5.06
CA ASN A 3 -7.08 6.96 3.91
C ASN A 3 -6.12 5.79 4.11
N THR A 4 -6.62 4.57 3.90
CA THR A 4 -5.87 3.33 4.10
C THR A 4 -5.84 2.46 2.84
N ILE A 5 -4.77 1.70 2.68
CA ILE A 5 -4.68 0.59 1.71
C ILE A 5 -4.39 -0.69 2.47
N ALA A 6 -5.12 -1.77 2.19
CA ALA A 6 -4.96 -3.01 2.92
C ALA A 6 -4.01 -3.99 2.21
N VAL A 7 -3.16 -4.69 2.96
CA VAL A 7 -2.35 -5.81 2.46
C VAL A 7 -2.96 -7.12 2.94
N ARG A 8 -3.30 -8.01 2.01
CA ARG A 8 -3.81 -9.36 2.30
C ARG A 8 -2.67 -10.36 2.41
N ASN A 9 -2.54 -10.98 3.57
CA ASN A 9 -1.56 -12.03 3.82
C ASN A 9 -2.07 -13.43 3.39
N VAL A 10 -1.21 -14.45 3.53
CA VAL A 10 -1.54 -15.84 3.21
C VAL A 10 -2.72 -16.43 4.01
N TYR A 11 -2.97 -15.92 5.21
CA TYR A 11 -4.07 -16.36 6.06
C TYR A 11 -5.41 -15.68 5.69
N GLY A 12 -5.42 -14.81 4.68
CA GLY A 12 -6.60 -14.04 4.28
C GLY A 12 -6.89 -12.82 5.16
N ILE A 13 -5.99 -12.49 6.09
CA ILE A 13 -6.12 -11.34 6.99
C ILE A 13 -5.67 -10.07 6.24
N LEU A 14 -6.46 -9.01 6.40
CA LEU A 14 -6.19 -7.68 5.85
C LEU A 14 -5.48 -6.82 6.90
N TYR A 15 -4.33 -6.27 6.54
CA TYR A 15 -3.60 -5.29 7.35
C TYR A 15 -3.72 -3.92 6.70
N PRO A 16 -4.50 -2.98 7.27
CA PRO A 16 -4.60 -1.62 6.75
C PRO A 16 -3.28 -0.88 7.00
N LEU A 17 -2.78 -0.22 5.97
CA LEU A 17 -1.65 0.70 6.00
C LEU A 17 -2.16 2.09 5.68
N THR A 18 -1.87 3.07 6.54
CA THR A 18 -2.31 4.44 6.33
C THR A 18 -1.46 5.10 5.24
N ILE A 19 -2.12 5.59 4.19
CA ILE A 19 -1.46 6.30 3.07
C ILE A 19 -1.69 7.81 3.12
N GLN A 20 -2.74 8.25 3.79
CA GLN A 20 -3.01 9.66 4.05
C GLN A 20 -3.63 9.78 5.43
N LYS A 21 -3.10 10.70 6.23
CA LYS A 21 -3.69 11.09 7.50
C LYS A 21 -3.59 12.59 7.62
N GLU A 22 -4.74 13.20 7.88
CA GLU A 22 -4.87 14.61 8.17
C GLU A 22 -5.75 14.73 9.40
N ASP A 23 -5.17 15.29 10.46
CA ASP A 23 -5.85 15.45 11.73
C ASP A 23 -6.95 16.53 11.60
N PRO A 24 -8.13 16.29 12.18
CA PRO A 24 -9.23 17.24 12.07
C PRO A 24 -8.95 18.49 12.89
N ALA A 25 -8.97 19.65 12.23
CA ALA A 25 -8.80 20.94 12.87
C ALA A 25 -9.77 21.97 12.30
N MET A 26 -10.49 22.68 13.17
CA MET A 26 -11.37 23.79 12.78
C MET A 26 -10.63 25.11 12.97
N ALA A 27 -10.34 25.81 11.88
CA ALA A 27 -9.67 27.12 11.91
C ALA A 27 -10.68 28.28 12.01
N LEU A 28 -11.53 28.27 13.05
CA LEU A 28 -12.64 29.23 13.20
C LEU A 28 -12.18 30.70 13.28
N SER A 29 -11.00 30.97 13.84
CA SER A 29 -10.46 32.32 13.98
C SER A 29 -9.95 32.93 12.67
N THR A 30 -9.66 32.10 11.66
CA THR A 30 -9.08 32.53 10.38
C THR A 30 -9.95 32.10 9.18
N GLN A 31 -11.19 31.69 9.44
CA GLN A 31 -12.11 31.27 8.39
C GLN A 31 -12.51 32.47 7.52
N SER A 32 -12.63 32.23 6.21
CA SER A 32 -13.03 33.25 5.21
C SER A 32 -14.28 32.86 4.41
N MET A 33 -14.82 31.67 4.65
CA MET A 33 -15.90 31.07 3.87
C MET A 33 -17.30 31.25 4.51
N PHE A 34 -17.40 31.38 5.84
CA PHE A 34 -18.71 31.45 6.52
C PHE A 34 -19.48 32.75 6.24
N GLN A 35 -18.80 33.78 5.74
CA GLN A 35 -19.49 34.98 5.24
C GLN A 35 -20.33 34.68 3.99
N MET A 36 -19.98 33.65 3.20
CA MET A 36 -20.73 33.29 2.01
C MET A 36 -22.02 32.55 2.35
N TYR A 37 -21.95 31.57 3.25
CA TYR A 37 -23.10 30.77 3.67
C TYR A 37 -23.27 30.77 5.19
N TRP A 38 -24.44 31.22 5.68
CA TRP A 38 -24.69 31.46 7.10
C TRP A 38 -24.81 30.16 7.91
N GLY A 39 -25.66 29.22 7.51
CA GLY A 39 -25.84 27.93 8.20
C GLY A 39 -26.45 28.00 9.62
N LEU A 40 -26.95 26.85 10.11
CA LEU A 40 -27.72 26.75 11.35
C LEU A 40 -26.89 27.01 12.64
N ALA A 41 -25.60 26.66 12.64
CA ALA A 41 -24.75 26.86 13.81
C ALA A 41 -24.59 28.35 14.15
N ASN A 42 -24.59 29.22 13.13
CA ASN A 42 -24.53 30.66 13.32
C ASN A 42 -25.86 31.23 13.84
N ASP A 43 -27.02 30.63 13.50
CA ASP A 43 -28.31 30.98 14.12
C ASP A 43 -28.27 30.78 15.64
N PHE A 44 -27.85 29.60 16.08
CA PHE A 44 -27.76 29.27 17.51
C PHE A 44 -26.77 30.15 18.25
N THR A 45 -25.61 30.41 17.65
CA THR A 45 -24.59 31.28 18.24
C THR A 45 -25.07 32.72 18.32
N ALA A 46 -25.73 33.23 17.27
CA ALA A 46 -26.22 34.60 17.25
C ALA A 46 -27.31 34.83 18.30
N VAL A 47 -28.27 33.92 18.48
CA VAL A 47 -29.29 34.11 19.55
C VAL A 47 -28.73 33.93 20.96
N ALA A 48 -27.62 33.20 21.14
CA ALA A 48 -26.97 33.03 22.44
C ALA A 48 -26.11 34.25 22.84
N VAL A 49 -25.56 34.98 21.87
CA VAL A 49 -24.66 36.11 22.11
C VAL A 49 -25.43 37.43 22.09
N ASN A 50 -25.49 38.12 23.24
CA ASN A 50 -26.22 39.38 23.39
C ASN A 50 -25.78 40.47 22.40
N SER A 51 -24.50 40.49 22.01
CA SER A 51 -23.98 41.51 21.10
C SER A 51 -24.35 41.29 19.64
N SER A 52 -24.86 40.13 19.22
CA SER A 52 -25.11 39.78 17.81
C SER A 52 -26.19 40.61 17.11
N GLY A 53 -26.99 41.36 17.86
CA GLY A 53 -28.19 42.04 17.37
C GLY A 53 -29.48 41.22 17.49
N ILE A 54 -29.38 39.90 17.67
CA ILE A 54 -30.54 38.98 17.88
C ILE A 54 -30.43 38.14 19.16
N GLY A 55 -29.58 38.55 20.10
CA GLY A 55 -29.39 37.87 21.38
C GLY A 55 -30.69 37.76 22.17
N GLY A 56 -30.97 36.57 22.70
CA GLY A 56 -32.19 36.26 23.47
C GLY A 56 -33.47 36.16 22.64
N MET A 57 -33.40 36.27 21.31
CA MET A 57 -34.55 36.12 20.42
C MET A 57 -34.87 34.64 20.11
N SER A 58 -36.05 34.38 19.58
CA SER A 58 -36.52 33.04 19.24
C SER A 58 -36.26 32.71 17.76
N LEU A 59 -35.80 31.49 17.48
CA LEU A 59 -35.71 30.98 16.10
C LEU A 59 -37.03 30.38 15.59
N ILE A 60 -38.07 30.34 16.42
CA ILE A 60 -39.39 29.85 16.03
C ILE A 60 -40.12 30.96 15.28
N ARG A 61 -40.43 30.74 13.99
CA ARG A 61 -41.07 31.75 13.12
C ARG A 61 -42.41 32.28 13.63
N SER A 62 -43.15 31.50 14.40
CA SER A 62 -44.44 31.91 15.00
C SER A 62 -44.30 32.68 16.31
N SER A 63 -43.09 32.80 16.87
CA SER A 63 -42.85 33.56 18.10
C SER A 63 -43.02 35.05 17.84
N PRO A 64 -43.63 35.81 18.77
CA PRO A 64 -43.67 37.27 18.68
C PRO A 64 -42.27 37.90 18.77
N ASN A 65 -41.28 37.16 19.26
CA ASN A 65 -39.88 37.59 19.35
C ASN A 65 -38.99 36.81 18.36
N PHE A 66 -39.45 36.61 17.12
CA PHE A 66 -38.69 35.89 16.10
C PHE A 66 -37.44 36.70 15.68
N ALA A 67 -36.28 36.04 15.72
CA ALA A 67 -34.96 36.67 15.54
C ALA A 67 -34.82 37.43 14.21
N PHE A 68 -35.37 36.89 13.12
CA PHE A 68 -35.26 37.46 11.77
C PHE A 68 -36.51 38.23 11.34
N ALA A 69 -37.31 38.75 12.29
CA ALA A 69 -38.48 39.56 11.96
C ALA A 69 -38.11 40.93 11.36
N ASN A 70 -37.06 41.56 11.91
CA ASN A 70 -36.62 42.92 11.53
C ASN A 70 -35.16 42.98 11.02
N THR A 71 -34.48 41.84 10.93
CA THR A 71 -33.10 41.74 10.48
C THR A 71 -32.93 40.52 9.58
N THR A 72 -31.85 40.48 8.83
CA THR A 72 -31.48 39.37 7.95
C THR A 72 -30.14 38.79 8.40
N ALA A 73 -29.84 37.55 8.00
CA ALA A 73 -28.52 36.97 8.23
C ALA A 73 -27.40 37.87 7.68
N GLU A 74 -27.60 38.44 6.49
CA GLU A 74 -26.68 39.41 5.89
C GLU A 74 -26.39 40.61 6.80
N MET A 75 -27.43 41.25 7.35
CA MET A 75 -27.26 42.40 8.24
C MET A 75 -26.46 42.07 9.50
N ILE A 76 -26.49 40.81 9.95
CA ILE A 76 -25.65 40.33 11.06
C ILE A 76 -24.21 40.10 10.57
N ILE A 77 -24.02 39.52 9.38
CA ILE A 77 -22.70 39.27 8.78
C ILE A 77 -21.94 40.57 8.51
N ILE A 78 -22.59 41.61 8.03
CA ILE A 78 -21.94 42.90 7.71
C ILE A 78 -22.08 43.94 8.84
N GLY A 79 -22.82 43.58 9.90
CA GLY A 79 -23.16 44.48 10.99
C GLY A 79 -21.97 44.81 11.90
N PRO A 80 -22.08 45.85 12.74
CA PRO A 80 -21.02 46.26 13.67
C PRO A 80 -20.69 45.21 14.74
N ALA A 81 -21.58 44.24 14.95
CA ALA A 81 -21.39 43.11 15.85
C ALA A 81 -20.83 41.85 15.17
N SER A 82 -20.50 41.95 13.88
CA SER A 82 -20.00 40.83 13.09
C SER A 82 -18.67 40.31 13.63
N GLN A 83 -18.54 38.98 13.63
CA GLN A 83 -17.27 38.29 13.84
C GLN A 83 -16.55 37.98 12.51
N PHE A 84 -17.14 38.40 11.38
CA PHE A 84 -16.61 38.24 10.03
C PHE A 84 -15.79 39.46 9.61
N MET A 85 -15.18 39.39 8.42
CA MET A 85 -14.34 40.48 7.91
C MET A 85 -15.14 41.76 7.68
N ALA A 86 -14.50 42.89 7.96
CA ALA A 86 -15.09 44.20 7.77
C ALA A 86 -15.48 44.43 6.29
N PRO A 87 -16.62 45.09 6.01
CA PRO A 87 -17.01 45.42 4.64
C PRO A 87 -15.93 46.22 3.91
N THR A 88 -15.64 45.83 2.67
CA THR A 88 -14.70 46.52 1.77
C THR A 88 -15.35 46.73 0.40
N SER A 89 -14.79 47.61 -0.43
CA SER A 89 -15.29 47.81 -1.80
C SER A 89 -15.26 46.53 -2.65
N MET A 90 -14.32 45.61 -2.38
CA MET A 90 -14.29 44.28 -3.00
C MET A 90 -15.47 43.41 -2.56
N PHE A 91 -15.84 43.48 -1.28
CA PHE A 91 -16.99 42.74 -0.75
C PHE A 91 -18.31 43.31 -1.27
N ASP A 92 -18.43 44.63 -1.41
CA ASP A 92 -19.60 45.25 -2.05
C ASP A 92 -19.75 44.80 -3.51
N LEU A 93 -18.64 44.74 -4.26
CA LEU A 93 -18.67 44.26 -5.64
C LEU A 93 -18.97 42.76 -5.74
N THR A 94 -18.49 41.96 -4.79
CA THR A 94 -18.81 40.53 -4.69
C THR A 94 -20.29 40.33 -4.39
N ARG A 95 -20.84 41.08 -3.42
CA ARG A 95 -22.25 41.08 -3.04
C ARG A 95 -23.16 41.45 -4.20
N THR A 96 -22.84 42.52 -4.93
CA THR A 96 -23.63 42.93 -6.11
C THR A 96 -23.54 41.94 -7.28
N THR A 97 -22.50 41.11 -7.30
CA THR A 97 -22.26 40.13 -8.35
C THR A 97 -22.93 38.78 -8.08
N LEU A 98 -22.79 38.26 -6.87
CA LEU A 98 -23.27 36.92 -6.50
C LEU A 98 -24.62 36.98 -5.79
N GLY A 99 -24.85 38.00 -4.97
CA GLY A 99 -26.02 38.10 -4.10
C GLY A 99 -25.62 38.41 -2.65
N PRO A 100 -26.61 38.48 -1.75
CA PRO A 100 -26.37 38.85 -0.37
C PRO A 100 -25.52 37.82 0.39
N TYR A 101 -24.66 38.31 1.28
CA TYR A 101 -23.83 37.44 2.12
C TYR A 101 -24.69 36.57 3.04
N GLY A 102 -24.25 35.34 3.30
CA GLY A 102 -24.99 34.33 4.05
C GLY A 102 -25.93 33.46 3.21
N SER A 103 -26.08 33.76 1.92
CA SER A 103 -26.94 33.02 0.97
C SER A 103 -26.21 32.52 -0.28
N VAL A 104 -24.87 32.57 -0.29
CA VAL A 104 -24.04 32.10 -1.40
C VAL A 104 -23.59 30.68 -1.13
N ASP A 105 -24.10 29.74 -1.90
CA ASP A 105 -23.70 28.33 -1.85
C ASP A 105 -22.34 28.12 -2.53
N MET A 106 -21.55 27.21 -1.99
CA MET A 106 -20.23 26.85 -2.51
C MET A 106 -20.19 25.36 -2.85
N TYR A 107 -20.10 25.05 -4.14
CA TYR A 107 -20.08 23.67 -4.63
C TYR A 107 -18.69 23.30 -5.13
N VAL A 108 -18.08 22.26 -4.56
CA VAL A 108 -16.83 21.68 -5.10
C VAL A 108 -17.18 20.89 -6.35
N ILE A 109 -16.63 21.29 -7.50
CA ILE A 109 -16.86 20.64 -8.79
C ILE A 109 -15.68 19.73 -9.13
N PRO A 110 -15.91 18.44 -9.46
CA PRO A 110 -14.84 17.54 -9.84
C PRO A 110 -14.31 17.86 -11.26
N CYS A 111 -13.02 17.61 -11.48
CA CYS A 111 -12.43 17.72 -12.81
C CYS A 111 -13.13 16.75 -13.80
N PRO A 112 -13.49 17.20 -15.02
CA PRO A 112 -14.10 16.36 -16.05
C PRO A 112 -13.32 15.07 -16.31
N VAL A 113 -14.05 13.99 -16.58
CA VAL A 113 -13.46 12.65 -16.78
C VAL A 113 -12.55 12.66 -18.02
N GLU A 114 -12.92 13.44 -19.04
CA GLU A 114 -12.17 13.62 -20.29
C GLU A 114 -10.76 14.17 -20.03
N ALA A 115 -10.65 15.24 -19.22
CA ALA A 115 -9.36 15.83 -18.85
C ALA A 115 -8.51 14.87 -18.01
N LYS A 116 -9.15 14.17 -17.05
CA LYS A 116 -8.48 13.13 -16.24
C LYS A 116 -7.99 11.95 -17.08
N MET A 117 -8.74 11.53 -18.10
CA MET A 117 -8.34 10.44 -18.99
C MET A 117 -7.10 10.78 -19.81
N VAL A 118 -7.02 11.99 -20.39
CA VAL A 118 -5.81 12.45 -21.09
C VAL A 118 -4.61 12.46 -20.15
N THR A 119 -4.79 13.06 -18.96
CA THR A 119 -3.76 13.12 -17.93
C THR A 119 -3.26 11.72 -17.56
N TYR A 120 -4.17 10.80 -17.26
CA TYR A 120 -3.87 9.41 -16.95
C TYR A 120 -3.09 8.70 -18.07
N ASN A 121 -3.53 8.85 -19.33
CA ASN A 121 -2.87 8.19 -20.47
C ASN A 121 -1.44 8.69 -20.68
N VAL A 122 -1.21 10.00 -20.53
CA VAL A 122 0.13 10.59 -20.62
C VAL A 122 1.04 10.09 -19.49
N PHE A 123 0.55 10.10 -18.24
CA PHE A 123 1.31 9.56 -17.11
C PHE A 123 1.62 8.07 -17.26
N GLN A 124 0.65 7.28 -17.73
CA GLN A 124 0.85 5.86 -17.99
C GLN A 124 1.91 5.62 -19.08
N ALA A 125 1.88 6.41 -20.15
CA ALA A 125 2.86 6.33 -21.21
C ALA A 125 4.27 6.73 -20.74
N LEU A 126 4.40 7.80 -19.96
CA LEU A 126 5.66 8.22 -19.34
C LEU A 126 6.22 7.11 -18.44
N ASN A 127 5.40 6.54 -17.55
CA ASN A 127 5.84 5.46 -16.66
C ASN A 127 6.31 4.21 -17.42
N ARG A 128 5.62 3.85 -18.51
CA ARG A 128 6.05 2.76 -19.40
C ARG A 128 7.35 3.10 -20.11
N LEU A 129 7.47 4.32 -20.61
CA LEU A 129 8.68 4.81 -21.30
C LEU A 129 9.89 4.77 -20.38
N PHE A 130 9.77 5.23 -19.13
CA PHE A 130 10.85 5.17 -18.14
C PHE A 130 11.30 3.75 -17.84
N PHE A 131 10.36 2.81 -17.78
CA PHE A 131 10.69 1.40 -17.52
C PHE A 131 11.49 0.75 -18.67
N TYR A 132 11.19 1.08 -19.93
CA TYR A 132 11.81 0.45 -21.09
C TYR A 132 12.99 1.22 -21.70
N ASN A 133 13.06 2.55 -21.53
CA ASN A 133 14.04 3.40 -22.17
C ASN A 133 14.77 4.30 -21.17
N LYS A 134 15.98 3.88 -20.77
CA LYS A 134 16.83 4.62 -19.82
C LYS A 134 17.34 5.95 -20.38
N THR A 135 17.46 6.10 -21.70
CA THR A 135 17.85 7.38 -22.31
C THR A 135 16.73 8.40 -22.16
N ALA A 136 15.48 7.98 -22.42
CA ALA A 136 14.31 8.84 -22.22
C ALA A 136 14.12 9.24 -20.75
N GLN A 137 14.49 8.37 -19.80
CA GLN A 137 14.53 8.69 -18.37
C GLN A 137 15.59 9.75 -18.07
N ARG A 138 16.83 9.57 -18.53
CA ARG A 138 17.93 10.54 -18.34
C ARG A 138 17.61 11.91 -18.94
N ASP A 139 17.05 11.94 -20.15
CA ASP A 139 16.65 13.20 -20.80
C ASP A 139 15.51 13.89 -20.06
N TYR A 140 14.63 13.11 -19.40
CA TYR A 140 13.57 13.64 -18.56
C TYR A 140 14.12 14.30 -17.28
N ASP A 141 15.18 13.77 -16.67
CA ASP A 141 15.80 14.43 -15.50
C ASP A 141 16.39 15.80 -15.85
N VAL A 142 16.94 15.93 -17.05
CA VAL A 142 17.40 17.23 -17.56
C VAL A 142 16.25 18.23 -17.64
N LEU A 143 15.01 17.79 -17.89
CA LEU A 143 13.84 18.67 -17.86
C LEU A 143 13.52 19.15 -16.43
N LEU A 144 13.76 18.32 -15.42
CA LEU A 144 13.56 18.71 -14.01
C LEU A 144 14.53 19.84 -13.62
N ASP A 145 15.79 19.74 -14.04
CA ASP A 145 16.81 20.78 -13.80
C ASP A 145 16.53 22.07 -14.58
N GLN A 146 15.84 21.98 -15.71
CA GLN A 146 15.46 23.11 -16.56
C GLN A 146 14.12 23.74 -16.19
N GLY A 147 13.49 23.29 -15.10
CA GLY A 147 12.23 23.84 -14.61
C GLY A 147 12.28 25.34 -14.37
N ALA A 148 11.09 25.97 -14.37
CA ALA A 148 10.95 27.41 -14.16
C ALA A 148 9.74 27.73 -13.29
N ALA A 149 9.84 28.78 -12.49
CA ALA A 149 8.72 29.40 -11.79
C ALA A 149 8.36 30.69 -12.53
N VAL A 150 7.16 30.76 -13.08
CA VAL A 150 6.73 31.86 -13.96
C VAL A 150 5.42 32.46 -13.47
N ASP A 151 5.14 33.68 -13.90
CA ASP A 151 3.96 34.47 -13.54
C ASP A 151 3.20 34.92 -14.79
N PRO A 152 2.63 33.97 -15.55
CA PRO A 152 1.97 34.26 -16.81
C PRO A 152 0.68 35.05 -16.56
N VAL A 153 0.39 36.00 -17.46
CA VAL A 153 -0.81 36.84 -17.37
C VAL A 153 -1.64 36.69 -18.65
N PRO A 154 -2.97 36.50 -18.55
CA PRO A 154 -3.87 36.50 -19.70
C PRO A 154 -3.74 37.77 -20.54
N LYS A 155 -3.88 37.62 -21.86
CA LYS A 155 -3.82 38.70 -22.83
C LYS A 155 -4.89 39.75 -22.56
N ALA A 156 -6.13 39.35 -22.25
CA ALA A 156 -7.23 40.25 -21.90
C ALA A 156 -6.85 41.22 -20.78
N TRP A 157 -6.11 40.76 -19.78
CA TRP A 157 -5.70 41.59 -18.66
C TRP A 157 -4.51 42.48 -18.99
N THR A 158 -3.50 41.96 -19.68
CA THR A 158 -2.36 42.80 -20.11
C THR A 158 -2.74 43.83 -21.17
N ALA A 159 -3.80 43.61 -21.95
CA ALA A 159 -4.33 44.59 -22.91
C ALA A 159 -5.01 45.78 -22.22
N ILE A 160 -5.67 45.54 -21.08
CA ILE A 160 -6.30 46.59 -20.27
C ILE A 160 -5.24 47.29 -19.40
N GLY A 161 -4.34 46.53 -18.79
CA GLY A 161 -3.25 47.06 -17.97
C GLY A 161 -3.69 47.69 -16.65
N PHE A 162 -4.72 47.14 -15.99
CA PHE A 162 -5.25 47.66 -14.73
C PHE A 162 -4.36 47.39 -13.52
N ASP A 163 -4.57 48.16 -12.45
CA ASP A 163 -3.94 47.94 -11.14
C ASP A 163 -4.81 47.00 -10.31
N SER A 164 -4.31 45.78 -10.08
CA SER A 164 -4.99 44.75 -9.32
C SER A 164 -4.78 44.94 -7.82
N ILE A 165 -5.84 44.70 -7.06
CA ILE A 165 -5.85 44.66 -5.59
C ILE A 165 -6.16 43.26 -5.05
N GLY A 166 -6.30 42.24 -5.88
CA GLY A 166 -6.48 40.85 -5.41
C GLY A 166 -7.36 39.99 -6.32
N GLY A 167 -7.24 38.67 -6.19
CA GLY A 167 -8.01 37.67 -6.94
C GLY A 167 -8.90 36.77 -6.08
N ASN A 168 -9.00 37.04 -4.78
CA ASN A 168 -9.73 36.22 -3.84
C ASN A 168 -10.98 36.96 -3.33
N LEU A 169 -12.16 36.52 -3.75
CA LEU A 169 -13.44 37.10 -3.32
C LEU A 169 -13.75 36.88 -1.83
N LEU A 170 -13.00 36.00 -1.15
CA LEU A 170 -13.15 35.71 0.28
C LEU A 170 -12.28 36.60 1.16
N CYS A 171 -11.34 37.38 0.62
CA CYS A 171 -10.35 38.11 1.41
C CYS A 171 -10.39 39.63 1.15
N PRO A 172 -9.90 40.45 2.10
CA PRO A 172 -9.76 41.89 1.92
C PRO A 172 -8.76 42.22 0.79
N PRO A 173 -8.78 43.48 0.30
CA PRO A 173 -7.85 43.93 -0.73
C PRO A 173 -6.39 43.84 -0.28
N ASN A 174 -5.54 43.40 -1.20
CA ASN A 174 -4.09 43.49 -1.10
C ASN A 174 -3.59 44.85 -1.61
N ALA A 175 -2.29 45.11 -1.39
CA ALA A 175 -1.61 46.27 -1.98
C ALA A 175 -1.74 46.30 -3.51
N HIS A 176 -2.00 47.51 -4.05
CA HIS A 176 -2.12 47.79 -5.47
C HIS A 176 -0.84 47.40 -6.22
N GLU A 177 -1.01 46.78 -7.39
CA GLU A 177 0.09 46.40 -8.27
C GLU A 177 -0.41 46.24 -9.70
N SER A 178 0.45 46.52 -10.67
CA SER A 178 0.08 46.32 -12.08
C SER A 178 -0.18 44.84 -12.36
N VAL A 179 -1.31 44.52 -13.01
CA VAL A 179 -1.62 43.14 -13.43
C VAL A 179 -0.56 42.55 -14.36
N GLN A 180 0.27 43.39 -14.99
CA GLN A 180 1.39 42.95 -15.84
C GLN A 180 2.49 42.20 -15.06
N ASN A 181 2.55 42.37 -13.73
CA ASN A 181 3.53 41.73 -12.86
C ASN A 181 3.09 40.34 -12.35
N GLY A 182 1.93 39.85 -12.79
CA GLY A 182 1.43 38.52 -12.48
C GLY A 182 -0.02 38.53 -11.99
N ILE A 183 -0.62 37.33 -11.99
CA ILE A 183 -1.93 37.09 -11.38
C ILE A 183 -1.80 37.17 -9.86
N ARG A 184 -2.71 37.88 -9.19
CA ARG A 184 -2.74 37.94 -7.72
C ARG A 184 -3.42 36.72 -7.11
N SER A 185 -3.08 36.42 -5.87
CA SER A 185 -3.63 35.34 -5.05
C SER A 185 -5.06 34.94 -5.42
N LEU A 186 -5.20 33.70 -5.88
CA LEU A 186 -6.51 33.06 -6.07
C LEU A 186 -7.14 32.72 -4.70
N PHE A 187 -8.37 32.24 -4.68
CA PHE A 187 -8.96 31.76 -3.44
C PHE A 187 -8.28 30.47 -2.95
N SER A 188 -8.37 30.18 -1.65
CA SER A 188 -7.77 28.98 -1.05
C SER A 188 -8.62 28.53 0.14
N SER A 189 -8.84 27.22 0.25
CA SER A 189 -9.52 26.58 1.38
C SER A 189 -8.60 26.34 2.58
N ASN A 190 -7.27 26.29 2.35
CA ASN A 190 -6.27 25.88 3.34
C ASN A 190 -5.30 26.99 3.76
N LYS A 191 -5.50 28.24 3.31
CA LYS A 191 -4.69 29.39 3.72
C LYS A 191 -5.57 30.51 4.28
N PRO A 192 -5.19 31.10 5.43
CA PRO A 192 -5.88 32.29 5.92
C PRO A 192 -5.68 33.46 4.96
N CYS A 193 -6.58 34.44 5.04
CA CYS A 193 -6.38 35.70 4.34
C CYS A 193 -5.09 36.38 4.82
N SER A 194 -4.33 36.94 3.87
CA SER A 194 -3.11 37.69 4.15
C SER A 194 -3.14 39.00 3.39
N GLU A 195 -2.84 40.09 4.08
CA GLU A 195 -2.65 41.41 3.47
C GLU A 195 -1.35 41.46 2.65
N ALA A 196 -0.42 40.53 2.91
CA ALA A 196 0.84 40.45 2.18
C ALA A 196 0.60 40.14 0.69
N MET A 197 1.36 40.82 -0.15
CA MET A 197 1.32 40.64 -1.60
C MET A 197 1.72 39.22 -1.98
N SER A 198 0.77 38.45 -2.54
CA SER A 198 0.99 37.09 -3.03
C SER A 198 0.62 36.99 -4.51
N TYR A 199 1.50 36.35 -5.28
CA TYR A 199 1.34 36.10 -6.71
C TYR A 199 1.05 34.62 -6.95
N GLU A 200 0.22 34.34 -7.94
CA GLU A 200 0.04 32.99 -8.44
C GLU A 200 1.26 32.62 -9.30
N ILE A 201 2.08 31.70 -8.79
CA ILE A 201 3.26 31.20 -9.48
C ILE A 201 2.89 29.89 -10.15
N VAL A 202 3.15 29.82 -11.45
CA VAL A 202 2.98 28.64 -12.28
C VAL A 202 4.32 27.93 -12.40
N HIS A 203 4.40 26.70 -11.92
CA HIS A 203 5.62 25.89 -11.93
C HIS A 203 5.70 25.00 -13.17
N ILE A 204 6.62 25.34 -14.07
CA ILE A 204 6.92 24.53 -15.26
C ILE A 204 7.78 23.34 -14.83
N THR A 205 7.13 22.20 -14.59
CA THR A 205 7.77 20.94 -14.14
C THR A 205 7.34 19.76 -15.01
N ALA A 206 8.27 18.82 -15.22
CA ALA A 206 8.22 17.88 -16.33
C ALA A 206 7.04 16.89 -16.39
N PRO A 207 6.32 16.47 -15.33
CA PRO A 207 5.12 15.70 -15.62
C PRO A 207 3.98 16.62 -16.08
N ILE A 208 3.73 17.71 -15.35
CA ILE A 208 2.57 18.58 -15.56
C ILE A 208 2.70 19.34 -16.88
N THR A 209 3.88 19.88 -17.19
CA THR A 209 4.09 20.64 -18.43
C THR A 209 3.95 19.77 -19.68
N ILE A 210 4.33 18.49 -19.63
CA ILE A 210 4.14 17.57 -20.76
C ILE A 210 2.64 17.39 -21.04
N VAL A 211 1.86 17.08 -20.00
CA VAL A 211 0.40 16.91 -20.11
C VAL A 211 -0.26 18.21 -20.59
N ALA A 212 0.11 19.35 -19.99
CA ALA A 212 -0.44 20.65 -20.33
C ALA A 212 -0.11 21.06 -21.78
N SER A 213 1.09 20.75 -22.28
CA SER A 213 1.48 21.05 -23.67
C SER A 213 0.65 20.24 -24.68
N ILE A 214 0.37 18.96 -24.37
CA ILE A 214 -0.49 18.09 -25.19
C ILE A 214 -1.94 18.59 -25.16
N LEU A 215 -2.47 18.94 -23.98
CA LEU A 215 -3.85 19.43 -23.82
C LEU A 215 -4.08 20.81 -24.45
N ALA A 216 -3.08 21.69 -24.40
CA ALA A 216 -3.11 23.01 -25.05
C ALA A 216 -2.92 22.95 -26.57
N ASN A 217 -2.59 21.76 -27.13
CA ASN A 217 -2.25 21.57 -28.54
C ASN A 217 -1.18 22.56 -29.04
N ALA A 218 -0.20 22.87 -28.19
CA ALA A 218 0.78 23.91 -28.42
C ALA A 218 2.16 23.29 -28.62
N THR A 219 2.38 22.62 -29.75
CA THR A 219 3.58 21.78 -29.97
C THR A 219 4.59 22.34 -30.97
N THR A 220 4.44 23.60 -31.36
CA THR A 220 5.44 24.28 -32.18
C THR A 220 6.29 25.24 -31.34
N MET A 221 7.57 25.39 -31.69
CA MET A 221 8.48 26.26 -30.94
C MET A 221 8.03 27.73 -30.93
N ASP A 222 7.40 28.20 -32.00
CA ASP A 222 6.84 29.55 -32.07
C ASP A 222 5.69 29.76 -31.07
N ARG A 223 4.84 28.73 -30.91
CA ARG A 223 3.76 28.74 -29.90
C ARG A 223 4.29 28.77 -28.47
N MET A 224 5.37 28.04 -28.20
CA MET A 224 6.04 28.09 -26.89
C MET A 224 6.63 29.48 -26.60
N ALA A 225 7.31 30.07 -27.58
CA ALA A 225 7.93 31.39 -27.43
C ALA A 225 6.90 32.51 -27.24
N THR A 226 5.79 32.46 -27.99
CA THR A 226 4.69 33.42 -27.87
C THR A 226 3.94 33.28 -26.55
N SER A 227 3.79 32.07 -26.01
CA SER A 227 3.20 31.86 -24.68
C SER A 227 3.99 32.55 -23.58
N CYS A 228 5.33 32.53 -23.66
CA CYS A 228 6.20 33.23 -22.72
C CYS A 228 6.26 34.77 -22.91
N SER A 229 5.39 35.38 -23.73
CA SER A 229 5.49 36.80 -24.06
C SER A 229 4.93 37.75 -22.99
N ARG A 230 3.96 37.29 -22.19
CA ARG A 230 3.19 38.08 -21.20
C ARG A 230 3.50 37.66 -19.76
N MET A 231 4.71 38.01 -19.30
CA MET A 231 5.21 37.74 -17.94
C MET A 231 6.36 38.68 -17.60
N ARG A 232 6.87 38.62 -16.37
CA ARG A 232 8.05 39.42 -15.97
C ARG A 232 9.27 39.12 -16.85
N ARG A 233 10.00 40.19 -17.19
CA ARG A 233 11.14 40.14 -18.12
C ARG A 233 12.26 39.19 -17.66
N SER A 234 12.45 39.02 -16.35
CA SER A 234 13.45 38.11 -15.77
C SER A 234 13.16 36.64 -16.06
N GLU A 235 11.87 36.25 -16.12
CA GLU A 235 11.46 34.85 -16.23
C GLU A 235 11.27 34.38 -17.68
N LYS A 236 11.06 35.30 -18.62
CA LYS A 236 10.84 34.99 -20.04
C LYS A 236 11.89 34.03 -20.64
N LYS A 237 13.17 34.24 -20.33
CA LYS A 237 14.25 33.38 -20.85
C LYS A 237 14.20 31.96 -20.28
N ARG A 238 13.84 31.81 -19.00
CA ARG A 238 13.70 30.49 -18.35
C ARG A 238 12.46 29.77 -18.85
N CYS A 239 11.34 30.49 -19.00
CA CYS A 239 10.11 29.97 -19.61
C CYS A 239 10.35 29.37 -20.99
N ILE A 240 10.96 30.13 -21.90
CA ILE A 240 11.22 29.68 -23.28
C ILE A 240 12.10 28.44 -23.27
N ARG A 241 13.14 28.41 -22.43
CA ARG A 241 14.03 27.25 -22.32
C ARG A 241 13.27 26.01 -21.86
N ALA A 242 12.51 26.11 -20.77
CA ALA A 242 11.76 25.00 -20.18
C ALA A 242 10.70 24.43 -21.13
N LEU A 243 9.91 25.31 -21.78
CA LEU A 243 8.88 24.90 -22.73
C LEU A 243 9.48 24.28 -24.00
N ASN A 244 10.58 24.85 -24.53
CA ASN A 244 11.25 24.28 -25.70
C ASN A 244 11.83 22.90 -25.40
N ALA A 245 12.47 22.71 -24.25
CA ALA A 245 12.99 21.42 -23.84
C ALA A 245 11.87 20.37 -23.69
N THR A 246 10.74 20.76 -23.10
CA THR A 246 9.55 19.91 -23.01
C THR A 246 9.02 19.54 -24.40
N ASN A 247 8.95 20.50 -25.32
CA ASN A 247 8.49 20.24 -26.68
C ASN A 247 9.41 19.28 -27.45
N ILE A 248 10.73 19.42 -27.30
CA ILE A 248 11.72 18.51 -27.88
C ILE A 248 11.52 17.10 -27.32
N TYR A 249 11.29 16.97 -26.01
CA TYR A 249 11.04 15.68 -25.37
C TYR A 249 9.78 15.01 -25.90
N ILE A 250 8.67 15.74 -25.99
CA ILE A 250 7.40 15.24 -26.55
C ILE A 250 7.60 14.78 -27.99
N ALA A 251 8.24 15.60 -28.82
CA ALA A 251 8.49 15.27 -30.23
C ALA A 251 9.38 14.03 -30.40
N THR A 252 10.32 13.81 -29.47
CA THR A 252 11.28 12.70 -29.54
C THR A 252 10.68 11.38 -29.05
N TYR A 253 9.90 11.41 -27.96
CA TYR A 253 9.50 10.19 -27.25
C TYR A 253 7.99 9.94 -27.18
N LEU A 254 7.15 10.95 -27.44
CA LEU A 254 5.69 10.89 -27.22
C LEU A 254 4.85 11.33 -28.44
N SER A 255 5.46 11.44 -29.62
CA SER A 255 4.79 11.92 -30.85
C SER A 255 3.59 11.04 -31.25
N ASP A 256 3.75 9.72 -31.26
CA ASP A 256 2.68 8.77 -31.58
C ASP A 256 1.51 8.88 -30.60
N LEU A 257 1.83 9.01 -29.30
CA LEU A 257 0.83 9.20 -28.25
C LEU A 257 0.06 10.51 -28.46
N GLN A 258 0.77 11.61 -28.74
CA GLN A 258 0.17 12.91 -28.99
C GLN A 258 -0.87 12.83 -30.12
N ILE A 259 -0.54 12.15 -31.23
CA ILE A 259 -1.46 11.96 -32.36
C ILE A 259 -2.69 11.14 -31.94
N SER A 260 -2.49 10.08 -31.17
CA SER A 260 -3.59 9.22 -30.71
C SER A 260 -4.57 9.92 -29.74
N LEU A 261 -4.09 10.93 -29.00
CA LEU A 261 -4.86 11.63 -27.97
C LEU A 261 -5.68 12.83 -28.50
N VAL A 262 -5.46 13.27 -29.75
CA VAL A 262 -6.17 14.42 -30.36
C VAL A 262 -7.69 14.44 -30.10
N PRO A 263 -8.47 13.36 -30.32
CA PRO A 263 -9.91 13.39 -30.06
C PRO A 263 -10.25 13.56 -28.57
N LEU A 264 -9.48 12.95 -27.68
CA LEU A 264 -9.68 13.09 -26.23
C LEU A 264 -9.30 14.51 -25.76
N VAL A 265 -8.26 15.10 -26.33
CA VAL A 265 -7.86 16.50 -26.05
C VAL A 265 -8.97 17.47 -26.44
N ALA A 266 -9.59 17.28 -27.61
CA ALA A 266 -10.71 18.12 -28.04
C ALA A 266 -11.91 17.99 -27.10
N ALA A 267 -12.26 16.77 -26.69
CA ALA A 267 -13.34 16.52 -25.73
C ALA A 267 -13.03 17.12 -24.34
N ALA A 268 -11.78 17.02 -23.88
CA ALA A 268 -11.33 17.60 -22.62
C ALA A 268 -11.42 19.14 -22.62
N ASN A 269 -10.97 19.79 -23.70
CA ASN A 269 -11.09 21.24 -23.86
C ASN A 269 -12.55 21.69 -23.83
N LEU A 270 -13.43 21.00 -24.57
CA LEU A 270 -14.86 21.32 -24.59
C LEU A 270 -15.52 21.14 -23.22
N ALA A 271 -15.22 20.02 -22.54
CA ALA A 271 -15.80 19.71 -21.23
C ALA A 271 -15.39 20.74 -20.17
N VAL A 272 -14.11 21.13 -20.11
CA VAL A 272 -13.63 22.15 -19.17
C VAL A 272 -14.16 23.54 -19.54
N PHE A 273 -14.22 23.89 -20.83
CA PHE A 273 -14.78 25.16 -21.30
C PHE A 273 -16.24 25.32 -20.84
N ASN A 274 -17.06 24.28 -20.96
CA ASN A 274 -18.47 24.29 -20.55
C ASN A 274 -18.69 24.46 -19.04
N LEU A 275 -17.68 24.15 -18.21
CA LEU A 275 -17.73 24.41 -16.77
C LEU A 275 -17.53 25.89 -16.41
N ASN A 276 -17.14 26.73 -17.39
CA ASN A 276 -16.85 28.14 -17.19
C ASN A 276 -15.87 28.38 -16.04
N VAL A 277 -14.73 27.69 -16.05
CA VAL A 277 -13.67 27.90 -15.06
C VAL A 277 -13.01 29.25 -15.33
N GLU A 278 -13.13 30.16 -14.37
CA GLU A 278 -12.69 31.55 -14.50
C GLU A 278 -11.50 31.88 -13.58
N LEU A 279 -10.67 32.80 -14.08
CA LEU A 279 -9.75 33.58 -13.27
C LEU A 279 -10.37 34.95 -13.04
N ILE A 280 -10.25 35.47 -11.83
CA ILE A 280 -10.76 36.79 -11.46
C ILE A 280 -9.69 37.68 -10.83
N GLN A 281 -9.81 38.99 -11.03
CA GLN A 281 -9.06 40.02 -10.33
C GLN A 281 -9.94 41.24 -10.11
N PHE A 282 -9.87 41.80 -8.91
CA PHE A 282 -10.42 43.10 -8.59
C PHE A 282 -9.37 44.16 -8.91
N GLY A 283 -9.74 45.21 -9.62
CA GLY A 283 -8.79 46.24 -9.99
C GLY A 283 -9.39 47.53 -10.49
N TYR A 284 -8.54 48.55 -10.54
CA TYR A 284 -8.85 49.87 -11.05
C TYR A 284 -8.15 50.05 -12.39
N GLN A 285 -8.89 50.44 -13.42
CA GLN A 285 -8.29 50.72 -14.72
C GLN A 285 -7.33 51.91 -14.64
N ASN A 286 -7.73 52.97 -13.94
CA ASN A 286 -6.94 54.16 -13.61
C ASN A 286 -7.31 54.62 -12.19
N THR A 287 -6.53 55.53 -11.59
CA THR A 287 -6.78 56.09 -10.24
C THR A 287 -8.17 56.69 -10.02
N ASN A 288 -8.84 57.13 -11.08
CA ASN A 288 -10.18 57.74 -11.03
C ASN A 288 -11.31 56.78 -11.47
N SER A 289 -10.98 55.55 -11.86
CA SER A 289 -11.99 54.57 -12.31
C SER A 289 -12.66 53.90 -11.12
N PRO A 290 -13.93 53.48 -11.21
CA PRO A 290 -14.53 52.64 -10.18
C PRO A 290 -13.83 51.28 -10.13
N LEU A 291 -13.91 50.61 -8.98
CA LEU A 291 -13.43 49.25 -8.82
C LEU A 291 -14.22 48.33 -9.77
N ALA A 292 -13.50 47.54 -10.57
CA ALA A 292 -14.09 46.58 -11.49
C ALA A 292 -13.63 45.16 -11.18
N LEU A 293 -14.49 44.19 -11.51
CA LEU A 293 -14.19 42.77 -11.42
C LEU A 293 -13.83 42.28 -12.82
N HIS A 294 -12.54 42.07 -13.06
CA HIS A 294 -12.03 41.53 -14.31
C HIS A 294 -12.08 40.01 -14.26
N ARG A 295 -12.71 39.39 -15.26
CA ARG A 295 -12.86 37.93 -15.37
C ARG A 295 -12.33 37.46 -16.71
N VAL A 296 -11.81 36.23 -16.74
CA VAL A 296 -11.44 35.56 -17.98
C VAL A 296 -11.63 34.06 -17.82
N ASN A 297 -12.26 33.42 -18.79
CA ASN A 297 -12.34 31.96 -18.83
C ASN A 297 -10.95 31.39 -19.13
N MET A 298 -10.52 30.40 -18.36
CA MET A 298 -9.18 29.82 -18.48
C MET A 298 -8.88 29.25 -19.88
N LEU A 299 -9.91 28.73 -20.56
CA LEU A 299 -9.80 28.14 -21.90
C LEU A 299 -10.50 28.98 -22.97
N ASP A 300 -10.60 30.29 -22.78
CA ASP A 300 -11.12 31.20 -23.80
C ASP A 300 -10.31 31.04 -25.12
N PRO A 301 -10.95 30.78 -26.28
CA PRO A 301 -10.25 30.66 -27.56
C PRO A 301 -9.44 31.88 -27.99
N THR A 302 -9.69 33.06 -27.40
CA THR A 302 -8.93 34.29 -27.65
C THR A 302 -7.64 34.37 -26.82
N GLU A 303 -7.54 33.59 -25.73
CA GLU A 303 -6.41 33.54 -24.78
C GLU A 303 -5.35 32.51 -25.18
N VAL A 304 -4.97 32.61 -26.45
CA VAL A 304 -4.17 31.59 -27.12
C VAL A 304 -2.77 31.46 -26.51
N GLU A 305 -2.14 32.59 -26.16
CA GLU A 305 -0.82 32.64 -25.51
C GLU A 305 -0.83 32.13 -24.06
N PHE A 306 -2.00 32.11 -23.40
CA PHE A 306 -2.13 31.67 -22.00
C PHE A 306 -2.50 30.18 -21.86
N SER A 307 -2.99 29.55 -22.93
CA SER A 307 -3.52 28.19 -22.95
C SER A 307 -2.66 27.10 -22.29
N ILE A 308 -1.32 27.11 -22.47
CA ILE A 308 -0.42 26.14 -21.80
C ILE A 308 -0.44 26.32 -20.29
N PHE A 309 -0.42 27.56 -19.80
CA PHE A 309 -0.42 27.86 -18.38
C PHE A 309 -1.77 27.60 -17.74
N ALA A 310 -2.87 27.90 -18.46
CA ALA A 310 -4.20 27.48 -18.06
C ALA A 310 -4.26 25.96 -17.87
N TRP A 311 -3.74 25.18 -18.83
CA TRP A 311 -3.67 23.73 -18.69
C TRP A 311 -2.70 23.25 -17.60
N GLN A 312 -1.63 23.98 -17.27
CA GLN A 312 -0.82 23.62 -16.09
C GLN A 312 -1.66 23.70 -14.80
N LEU A 313 -2.41 24.78 -14.61
CA LEU A 313 -3.31 24.95 -13.48
C LEU A 313 -4.43 23.90 -13.46
N LEU A 314 -5.03 23.59 -14.62
CA LEU A 314 -6.10 22.61 -14.75
C LEU A 314 -5.61 21.16 -14.60
N VAL A 315 -4.37 20.84 -14.97
CA VAL A 315 -3.77 19.52 -14.70
C VAL A 315 -3.50 19.36 -13.20
N GLU A 316 -3.10 20.42 -12.50
CA GLU A 316 -3.02 20.40 -11.04
C GLU A 316 -4.38 20.12 -10.39
N TRP A 317 -5.48 20.63 -10.95
CA TRP A 317 -6.84 20.26 -10.54
C TRP A 317 -7.16 18.79 -10.82
N ALA A 318 -6.80 18.28 -12.00
CA ALA A 318 -6.98 16.86 -12.33
C ALA A 318 -6.20 15.92 -11.39
N LEU A 319 -5.06 16.39 -10.85
CA LEU A 319 -4.25 15.68 -9.87
C LEU A 319 -4.72 15.86 -8.42
N GLY A 320 -5.71 16.74 -8.16
CA GLY A 320 -6.20 17.03 -6.82
C GLY A 320 -5.30 17.98 -6.01
N ASN A 321 -4.35 18.67 -6.66
CA ASN A 321 -3.53 19.71 -6.04
C ASN A 321 -4.22 21.08 -6.04
N ARG A 322 -5.33 21.21 -6.75
CA ARG A 322 -6.24 22.36 -6.73
C ARG A 322 -7.67 21.88 -6.68
N GLU A 323 -8.55 22.76 -6.24
CA GLU A 323 -9.99 22.56 -6.21
C GLU A 323 -10.66 23.57 -7.13
N MET A 324 -11.78 23.18 -7.71
CA MET A 324 -12.67 24.10 -8.41
C MET A 324 -13.92 24.26 -7.57
N VAL A 325 -14.24 25.49 -7.22
CA VAL A 325 -15.42 25.82 -6.42
C VAL A 325 -16.32 26.75 -7.23
N ARG A 326 -17.57 26.34 -7.38
CA ARG A 326 -18.64 27.15 -7.95
C ARG A 326 -19.37 27.87 -6.82
N PHE A 327 -19.24 29.19 -6.80
CA PHE A 327 -20.00 30.09 -5.94
C PHE A 327 -21.32 30.41 -6.64
N GLU A 328 -22.44 30.08 -6.02
CA GLU A 328 -23.77 30.27 -6.56
C GLU A 328 -24.61 31.05 -5.56
N GLY A 329 -24.97 32.29 -5.92
CA GLY A 329 -25.87 33.11 -5.12
C GLY A 329 -27.09 33.54 -5.93
N ASP A 330 -27.97 34.30 -5.28
CA ASP A 330 -29.26 34.73 -5.84
C ASP A 330 -29.16 35.55 -7.14
N VAL A 331 -28.06 36.28 -7.34
CA VAL A 331 -27.86 37.17 -8.50
C VAL A 331 -27.09 36.47 -9.61
N GLY A 332 -26.10 35.65 -9.26
CA GLY A 332 -25.22 35.04 -10.24
C GLY A 332 -24.30 33.98 -9.65
N SER A 333 -23.51 33.40 -10.54
CA SER A 333 -22.55 32.35 -10.20
C SER A 333 -21.18 32.63 -10.77
N ILE A 334 -20.13 32.23 -10.05
CA ILE A 334 -18.73 32.28 -10.51
C ILE A 334 -18.07 30.94 -10.18
N SER A 335 -17.37 30.35 -11.15
CA SER A 335 -16.63 29.11 -10.93
C SER A 335 -15.14 29.39 -10.93
N LEU A 336 -14.50 29.24 -9.78
CA LEU A 336 -13.10 29.62 -9.59
C LEU A 336 -12.23 28.40 -9.38
N LEU A 337 -10.98 28.52 -9.81
CA LEU A 337 -9.92 27.59 -9.42
C LEU A 337 -9.16 28.09 -8.19
N SER A 338 -8.88 27.20 -7.25
CA SER A 338 -8.13 27.52 -6.04
C SER A 338 -6.65 27.76 -6.34
N GLN A 339 -5.95 28.35 -5.37
CA GLN A 339 -4.49 28.26 -5.30
C GLN A 339 -4.04 26.80 -5.19
N TYR A 340 -2.76 26.58 -5.51
CA TYR A 340 -2.09 25.31 -5.25
C TYR A 340 -2.14 24.94 -3.77
N MET A 341 -2.68 23.75 -3.48
CA MET A 341 -2.69 23.15 -2.16
C MET A 341 -1.36 22.45 -1.91
N THR A 342 -0.63 22.90 -0.90
CA THR A 342 0.66 22.31 -0.55
C THR A 342 0.47 20.93 0.07
N THR A 343 0.96 19.89 -0.60
CA THR A 343 0.97 18.54 -0.06
C THR A 343 2.05 18.40 1.02
N VAL A 344 1.68 17.93 2.21
CA VAL A 344 2.64 17.60 3.27
C VAL A 344 3.05 16.13 3.12
N ARG A 345 4.35 15.85 3.09
CA ARG A 345 4.89 14.49 3.10
C ARG A 345 5.14 14.07 4.54
N TYR A 346 4.42 13.06 5.00
CA TYR A 346 4.64 12.44 6.30
C TYR A 346 5.53 11.20 6.16
N SER A 347 6.36 10.94 7.16
CA SER A 347 7.07 9.66 7.28
C SER A 347 6.08 8.54 7.55
N ILE A 348 6.32 7.36 6.99
CA ILE A 348 5.50 6.19 7.28
C ILE A 348 5.63 5.84 8.76
N ASN A 349 4.49 5.58 9.42
CA ASN A 349 4.46 5.16 10.80
C ASN A 349 4.98 3.72 10.92
N GLU A 350 6.16 3.54 11.53
CA GLU A 350 6.78 2.21 11.63
C GLU A 350 5.96 1.20 12.44
N ILE A 351 5.10 1.68 13.35
CA ILE A 351 4.24 0.84 14.20
C ILE A 351 3.16 0.13 13.36
N GLU A 352 2.81 0.67 12.20
CA GLU A 352 1.81 0.08 11.30
C GLU A 352 2.36 -1.10 10.50
N PHE A 353 3.67 -1.38 10.53
CA PHE A 353 4.24 -2.55 9.85
C PHE A 353 4.06 -3.83 10.69
N PRO A 354 3.24 -4.81 10.24
CA PRO A 354 3.00 -6.04 10.99
C PRO A 354 4.16 -7.05 10.81
N THR A 355 5.34 -6.73 11.34
CA THR A 355 6.54 -7.59 11.24
C THR A 355 6.68 -8.58 12.40
N ASN A 356 5.86 -8.45 13.45
CA ASN A 356 5.95 -9.29 14.65
C ASN A 356 5.82 -10.78 14.31
N LEU A 357 4.82 -11.17 13.52
CA LEU A 357 4.60 -12.58 13.17
C LEU A 357 5.78 -13.14 12.34
N SER A 358 6.25 -12.41 11.32
CA SER A 358 7.37 -12.86 10.50
C SER A 358 8.65 -12.97 11.31
N TYR A 359 8.86 -12.07 12.29
CA TYR A 359 9.95 -12.15 13.25
C TYR A 359 9.88 -13.42 14.11
N TYR A 360 8.74 -13.71 14.73
CA TYR A 360 8.55 -14.91 15.55
C TYR A 360 8.72 -16.20 14.73
N LEU A 361 8.14 -16.27 13.53
CA LEU A 361 8.30 -17.42 12.64
C LEU A 361 9.76 -17.63 12.25
N ARG A 362 10.47 -16.56 11.86
CA ARG A 362 11.90 -16.62 11.53
C ARG A 362 12.73 -17.12 12.71
N LYS A 363 12.52 -16.59 13.91
CA LYS A 363 13.24 -17.02 15.12
C LYS A 363 12.95 -18.48 15.47
N THR A 364 11.70 -18.90 15.32
CA THR A 364 11.29 -20.31 15.53
C THR A 364 11.99 -21.24 14.55
N VAL A 365 11.99 -20.91 13.25
CA VAL A 365 12.70 -21.69 12.22
C VAL A 365 14.20 -21.74 12.51
N SER A 366 14.83 -20.62 12.90
CA SER A 366 16.25 -20.59 13.28
C SER A 366 16.56 -21.49 14.48
N TYR A 367 15.75 -21.44 15.54
CA TYR A 367 15.89 -22.30 16.71
C TYR A 367 15.80 -23.79 16.33
N ILE A 368 14.79 -24.17 15.54
CA ILE A 368 14.59 -25.56 15.11
C ILE A 368 15.78 -26.03 14.27
N THR A 369 16.26 -25.21 13.33
CA THR A 369 17.45 -25.54 12.53
C THR A 369 18.66 -25.78 13.42
N PHE A 370 18.90 -24.91 14.41
CA PHE A 370 19.99 -25.08 15.37
C PHE A 370 19.84 -26.38 16.18
N ALA A 371 18.65 -26.69 16.69
CA ALA A 371 18.38 -27.91 17.44
C ALA A 371 18.60 -29.18 16.61
N VAL A 372 18.18 -29.19 15.33
CA VAL A 372 18.44 -30.33 14.42
C VAL A 372 19.93 -30.48 14.13
N ILE A 373 20.68 -29.39 13.98
CA ILE A 373 22.15 -29.44 13.81
C ILE A 373 22.82 -30.02 15.05
N VAL A 374 22.41 -29.61 16.26
CA VAL A 374 22.92 -30.18 17.52
C VAL A 374 22.61 -31.66 17.62
N LEU A 375 21.38 -32.08 17.31
CA LEU A 375 21.01 -33.50 17.30
C LEU A 375 21.84 -34.31 16.29
N ALA A 376 22.00 -33.81 15.07
CA ALA A 376 22.80 -34.47 14.04
C ALA A 376 24.28 -34.58 14.45
N SER A 377 24.84 -33.55 15.10
CA SER A 377 26.22 -33.60 15.60
C SER A 377 26.39 -34.55 16.79
N LEU A 378 25.41 -34.66 17.69
CA LEU A 378 25.39 -35.70 18.72
C LEU A 378 25.37 -37.10 18.10
N VAL A 379 24.50 -37.34 17.12
CA VAL A 379 24.45 -38.61 16.38
C VAL A 379 25.82 -38.93 15.78
N LEU A 380 26.48 -37.99 15.10
CA LEU A 380 27.83 -38.18 14.55
C LEU A 380 28.87 -38.57 15.62
N VAL A 381 28.82 -37.96 16.81
CA VAL A 381 29.70 -38.31 17.92
C VAL A 381 29.48 -39.77 18.34
N TYR A 382 28.23 -40.22 18.48
CA TYR A 382 27.94 -41.61 18.85
C TYR A 382 28.31 -42.61 17.74
N ILE A 383 28.27 -42.22 16.47
CA ILE A 383 28.77 -43.04 15.36
C ILE A 383 30.27 -43.32 15.54
N VAL A 384 31.06 -42.28 15.86
CA VAL A 384 32.51 -42.40 16.10
C VAL A 384 32.78 -43.22 17.36
N LEU A 385 32.08 -42.96 18.46
CA LEU A 385 32.25 -43.69 19.72
C LEU A 385 31.89 -45.17 19.59
N SER A 386 30.90 -45.49 18.74
CA SER A 386 30.47 -46.87 18.47
C SER A 386 31.29 -47.53 17.35
N ARG A 387 32.38 -46.90 16.90
CA ARG A 387 33.28 -47.39 15.83
C ARG A 387 32.57 -47.73 14.51
N GLY A 388 31.43 -47.09 14.24
CA GLY A 388 30.61 -47.36 13.05
C GLY A 388 29.68 -48.57 13.15
N TYR A 389 29.61 -49.27 14.30
CA TYR A 389 28.62 -50.33 14.54
C TYR A 389 27.26 -49.71 14.86
N ILE A 390 26.51 -49.34 13.82
CA ILE A 390 25.19 -48.69 13.91
C ILE A 390 24.26 -49.19 12.81
N GLU A 391 22.95 -49.05 13.01
CA GLU A 391 21.98 -49.25 11.92
C GLU A 391 21.88 -47.97 11.07
N ALA A 392 22.58 -47.95 9.93
CA ALA A 392 22.67 -46.75 9.09
C ALA A 392 21.31 -46.32 8.52
N LEU A 393 20.36 -47.25 8.30
CA LEU A 393 19.04 -46.89 7.79
C LEU A 393 18.21 -46.09 8.80
N ASN A 394 18.39 -46.34 10.09
CA ASN A 394 17.71 -45.60 11.15
C ASN A 394 18.15 -44.13 11.22
N LEU A 395 19.31 -43.78 10.67
CA LEU A 395 19.78 -42.40 10.60
C LEU A 395 18.93 -41.53 9.67
N PHE A 396 18.34 -42.11 8.62
CA PHE A 396 17.43 -41.37 7.72
C PHE A 396 16.11 -40.98 8.42
N GLU A 397 15.81 -41.60 9.57
CA GLU A 397 14.66 -41.28 10.40
C GLU A 397 14.92 -40.10 11.35
N LEU A 398 16.05 -39.37 11.20
CA LEU A 398 16.35 -38.14 11.96
C LEU A 398 15.19 -37.13 11.89
N GLN A 399 14.56 -36.98 10.72
CA GLN A 399 13.44 -36.05 10.54
C GLN A 399 12.15 -36.54 11.22
N ARG A 400 11.85 -37.84 11.10
CA ARG A 400 10.56 -38.43 11.49
C ARG A 400 10.51 -38.88 12.95
N VAL A 401 11.64 -39.29 13.50
CA VAL A 401 11.77 -39.77 14.87
C VAL A 401 12.55 -38.75 15.68
N GLY A 402 13.81 -38.49 15.31
CA GLY A 402 14.71 -37.63 16.08
C GLY A 402 14.15 -36.24 16.35
N ALA A 403 13.81 -35.49 15.30
CA ALA A 403 13.31 -34.13 15.46
C ALA A 403 11.95 -34.07 16.16
N ILE A 404 11.05 -35.06 15.96
CA ILE A 404 9.77 -35.10 16.69
C ILE A 404 10.02 -35.31 18.18
N VAL A 405 10.87 -36.28 18.53
CA VAL A 405 11.24 -36.56 19.92
C VAL A 405 11.92 -35.36 20.55
N TRP A 406 12.89 -34.72 19.89
CA TRP A 406 13.74 -33.69 20.48
C TRP A 406 13.18 -32.28 20.47
N ILE A 407 12.41 -31.91 19.45
CA ILE A 407 11.89 -30.55 19.26
C ILE A 407 10.40 -30.49 19.57
N GLY A 408 9.66 -31.53 19.21
CA GLY A 408 8.23 -31.63 19.44
C GLY A 408 7.38 -31.23 18.24
N ARG A 409 6.22 -31.89 18.12
CA ARG A 409 5.24 -31.71 17.02
C ARG A 409 4.81 -30.25 16.83
N PRO A 410 4.49 -29.44 17.88
CA PRO A 410 3.99 -28.08 17.68
C PRO A 410 5.00 -27.14 17.00
N LEU A 411 6.27 -27.20 17.38
CA LEU A 411 7.31 -26.35 16.78
C LEU A 411 7.61 -26.77 15.32
N LEU A 412 7.64 -28.07 15.06
CA LEU A 412 7.78 -28.59 13.69
C LEU A 412 6.56 -28.24 12.83
N PHE A 413 5.36 -28.19 13.41
CA PHE A 413 4.16 -27.72 12.73
C PHE A 413 4.31 -26.26 12.31
N VAL A 414 4.72 -25.38 13.23
CA VAL A 414 4.98 -23.96 12.94
C VAL A 414 6.05 -23.78 11.84
N ARG A 415 7.11 -24.59 11.86
CA ARG A 415 8.13 -24.60 10.80
C ARG A 415 7.55 -24.96 9.45
N SER A 416 6.79 -26.05 9.39
CA SER A 416 6.16 -26.49 8.15
C SER A 416 5.12 -25.48 7.64
N LEU A 417 4.34 -24.88 8.54
CA LEU A 417 3.36 -23.84 8.22
C LEU A 417 4.05 -22.58 7.68
N THR A 418 5.22 -22.23 8.20
CA THR A 418 6.04 -21.12 7.66
C THR A 418 6.43 -21.39 6.21
N ALA A 419 6.83 -22.62 5.89
CA ALA A 419 7.17 -23.01 4.52
C ALA A 419 5.96 -23.02 3.59
N VAL A 420 4.81 -23.55 4.03
CA VAL A 420 3.54 -23.45 3.31
C VAL A 420 3.18 -21.98 3.07
N GLY A 421 3.38 -21.13 4.07
CA GLY A 421 3.19 -19.68 3.99
C GLY A 421 4.04 -19.05 2.91
N LEU A 422 5.34 -19.36 2.87
CA LEU A 422 6.28 -18.88 1.85
C LEU A 422 5.91 -19.37 0.44
N LEU A 423 5.51 -20.64 0.28
CA LEU A 423 5.05 -21.19 -1.00
C LEU A 423 3.69 -20.65 -1.46
N SER A 424 2.97 -19.98 -0.57
CA SER A 424 1.64 -19.41 -0.80
C SER A 424 1.64 -17.88 -0.81
N THR A 425 2.82 -17.25 -0.78
CA THR A 425 3.01 -15.79 -0.77
C THR A 425 3.97 -15.35 -1.87
N ALA A 426 3.64 -14.27 -2.58
CA ALA A 426 4.50 -13.60 -3.54
C ALA A 426 5.40 -12.57 -2.83
N SER A 427 6.64 -12.40 -3.32
CA SER A 427 7.56 -11.39 -2.83
C SER A 427 7.54 -10.15 -3.72
N LEU A 428 7.25 -9.00 -3.13
CA LEU A 428 7.31 -7.68 -3.77
C LEU A 428 8.30 -6.82 -2.98
N GLU A 429 9.27 -6.26 -3.69
CA GLU A 429 10.20 -5.29 -3.13
C GLU A 429 10.01 -3.94 -3.81
N LEU A 430 10.02 -2.85 -3.05
CA LEU A 430 10.07 -1.52 -3.61
C LEU A 430 11.53 -1.22 -3.96
N THR A 431 11.81 -1.10 -5.25
CA THR A 431 13.15 -0.77 -5.75
C THR A 431 13.18 0.64 -6.31
N PHE A 432 14.37 1.21 -6.30
CA PHE A 432 14.65 2.54 -6.85
C PHE A 432 15.89 2.42 -7.73
N ASP A 433 15.78 2.83 -8.98
CA ASP A 433 16.86 2.78 -9.96
C ASP A 433 17.69 4.08 -10.04
N GLY A 434 17.40 5.04 -9.16
CA GLY A 434 17.95 6.40 -9.20
C GLY A 434 16.93 7.45 -9.65
N PHE A 435 15.84 7.03 -10.30
CA PHE A 435 14.89 7.93 -10.95
C PHE A 435 13.42 7.51 -10.73
N LEU A 436 13.10 6.22 -10.85
CA LEU A 436 11.76 5.68 -10.66
C LEU A 436 11.74 4.72 -9.46
N SER A 437 10.78 4.93 -8.56
CA SER A 437 10.41 3.92 -7.57
C SER A 437 9.34 3.00 -8.16
N TYR A 438 9.61 1.70 -8.18
CA TYR A 438 8.67 0.71 -8.71
C TYR A 438 8.67 -0.56 -7.87
N PHE A 439 7.57 -1.29 -7.93
CA PHE A 439 7.48 -2.60 -7.31
C PHE A 439 8.09 -3.66 -8.21
N GLN A 440 9.12 -4.34 -7.72
CA GLN A 440 9.75 -5.46 -8.40
C GLN A 440 9.29 -6.77 -7.79
N VAL A 441 8.82 -7.68 -8.66
CA VAL A 441 8.53 -9.06 -8.26
C VAL A 441 9.83 -9.82 -8.15
N ILE A 442 10.16 -10.28 -6.94
CA ILE A 442 11.35 -11.08 -6.71
C ILE A 442 11.00 -12.55 -6.89
N LYS A 443 11.52 -13.13 -7.97
CA LYS A 443 11.39 -14.58 -8.21
C LYS A 443 12.35 -15.31 -7.28
N ALA A 444 11.81 -16.17 -6.42
CA ALA A 444 12.64 -17.07 -5.65
C ALA A 444 13.40 -18.00 -6.62
N PRO A 445 14.73 -18.13 -6.48
CA PRO A 445 15.48 -19.08 -7.30
C PRO A 445 15.00 -20.51 -7.03
N TRP A 446 15.07 -21.37 -8.04
CA TRP A 446 14.48 -22.71 -8.03
C TRP A 446 14.89 -23.54 -6.80
N TYR A 447 16.14 -23.42 -6.34
CA TYR A 447 16.64 -24.17 -5.19
C TYR A 447 16.00 -23.74 -3.86
N LYS A 448 15.62 -22.46 -3.69
CA LYS A 448 14.87 -22.01 -2.51
C LYS A 448 13.45 -22.55 -2.52
N THR A 449 12.84 -22.69 -3.69
CA THR A 449 11.53 -23.33 -3.85
C THR A 449 11.59 -24.82 -3.49
N LEU A 450 12.63 -25.54 -3.94
CA LEU A 450 12.85 -26.94 -3.55
C LEU A 450 13.11 -27.09 -2.06
N LEU A 451 13.87 -26.17 -1.46
CA LEU A 451 14.11 -26.14 -0.02
C LEU A 451 12.80 -25.90 0.74
N ALA A 452 11.99 -24.92 0.33
CA ALA A 452 10.69 -24.65 0.94
C ALA A 452 9.74 -25.85 0.80
N ALA A 453 9.73 -26.52 -0.36
CA ALA A 453 8.98 -27.77 -0.56
C ALA A 453 9.47 -28.89 0.39
N ASN A 454 10.78 -29.00 0.59
CA ASN A 454 11.34 -29.94 1.57
C ASN A 454 10.89 -29.61 2.99
N GLU A 455 10.78 -28.34 3.34
CA GLU A 455 10.26 -27.90 4.64
C GLU A 455 8.77 -28.24 4.85
N VAL A 456 7.98 -28.43 3.78
CA VAL A 456 6.59 -28.93 3.91
C VAL A 456 6.56 -30.40 4.35
N THR A 457 7.60 -31.19 4.07
CA THR A 457 7.65 -32.61 4.46
C THR A 457 7.67 -32.81 5.98
N TRP A 458 8.04 -31.80 6.77
CA TRP A 458 7.85 -31.81 8.22
C TRP A 458 6.38 -31.97 8.62
N MET A 459 5.46 -31.36 7.86
CA MET A 459 4.02 -31.54 8.09
C MET A 459 3.61 -33.00 7.79
N VAL A 460 4.17 -33.60 6.74
CA VAL A 460 3.95 -35.01 6.41
C VAL A 460 4.44 -35.92 7.54
N ALA A 461 5.63 -35.64 8.09
CA ALA A 461 6.17 -36.39 9.22
C ALA A 461 5.21 -36.34 10.43
N ILE A 462 4.69 -35.16 10.78
CA ILE A 462 3.72 -35.00 11.87
C ILE A 462 2.42 -35.75 11.59
N VAL A 463 1.88 -35.66 10.38
CA VAL A 463 0.64 -36.36 10.00
C VAL A 463 0.85 -37.87 10.05
N ASN A 464 1.96 -38.39 9.51
CA ASN A 464 2.32 -39.81 9.61
C ASN A 464 2.41 -40.26 11.07
N ASP A 465 3.03 -39.43 11.91
CA ASP A 465 3.29 -39.70 13.33
C ASP A 465 2.05 -39.61 14.23
N ILE A 466 1.02 -38.84 13.84
CA ILE A 466 -0.32 -38.91 14.46
C ILE A 466 -1.08 -40.13 13.92
N ALA A 467 -1.06 -40.34 12.60
CA ALA A 467 -1.74 -41.45 11.94
C ALA A 467 -1.23 -42.82 12.39
N MET A 468 0.03 -42.89 12.84
CA MET A 468 0.70 -44.10 13.31
C MET A 468 -0.05 -44.84 14.42
N ALA A 469 -0.84 -44.14 15.24
CA ALA A 469 -1.73 -44.76 16.22
C ALA A 469 -2.74 -45.74 15.57
N PHE A 470 -3.12 -45.48 14.32
CA PHE A 470 -4.05 -46.27 13.53
C PHE A 470 -3.35 -47.11 12.46
N THR A 471 -2.34 -46.55 11.79
CA THR A 471 -1.65 -47.21 10.67
C THR A 471 -0.62 -48.23 11.14
N ARG A 472 -0.05 -48.07 12.34
CA ARG A 472 0.88 -49.01 12.99
C ARG A 472 1.98 -49.51 12.05
N GLU A 473 2.11 -50.82 11.86
CA GLU A 473 3.16 -51.48 11.06
C GLU A 473 3.12 -51.09 9.59
N TYR A 474 1.96 -50.65 9.09
CA TYR A 474 1.84 -50.18 7.71
C TYR A 474 2.59 -48.89 7.43
N THR A 475 2.88 -48.09 8.47
CA THR A 475 3.52 -46.78 8.35
C THR A 475 4.91 -46.88 7.70
N MET A 476 5.66 -47.95 7.99
CA MET A 476 6.99 -48.20 7.43
C MET A 476 7.00 -48.22 5.90
N TYR A 477 5.97 -48.82 5.28
CA TYR A 477 5.95 -49.02 3.82
C TYR A 477 5.65 -47.74 3.05
N TYR A 478 4.84 -46.83 3.61
CA TYR A 478 4.33 -45.68 2.87
C TYR A 478 4.94 -44.35 3.31
N ALA A 479 5.54 -44.26 4.50
CA ALA A 479 6.00 -42.99 5.06
C ALA A 479 6.99 -42.26 4.13
N THR A 480 8.02 -42.96 3.65
CA THR A 480 9.05 -42.42 2.75
C THR A 480 8.47 -42.03 1.39
N VAL A 481 7.67 -42.90 0.79
CA VAL A 481 7.01 -42.64 -0.49
C VAL A 481 6.09 -41.42 -0.39
N ASN A 482 5.31 -41.30 0.69
CA ASN A 482 4.42 -40.17 0.93
C ASN A 482 5.18 -38.84 1.03
N SER A 483 6.31 -38.80 1.75
CA SER A 483 7.11 -37.56 1.84
C SER A 483 7.78 -37.20 0.52
N VAL A 484 8.31 -38.17 -0.23
CA VAL A 484 8.88 -37.92 -1.57
C VAL A 484 7.79 -37.42 -2.52
N MET A 485 6.60 -38.02 -2.48
CA MET A 485 5.48 -37.60 -3.31
C MET A 485 5.06 -36.16 -2.99
N ILE A 486 4.88 -35.80 -1.72
CA ILE A 486 4.55 -34.42 -1.33
C ILE A 486 5.65 -33.44 -1.69
N TRP A 487 6.92 -33.81 -1.47
CA TRP A 487 8.04 -32.96 -1.84
C TRP A 487 8.00 -32.63 -3.33
N LEU A 488 7.81 -33.63 -4.20
CA LEU A 488 7.69 -33.44 -5.64
C LEU A 488 6.45 -32.63 -6.03
N LEU A 489 5.28 -32.94 -5.45
CA LEU A 489 4.03 -32.22 -5.75
C LEU A 489 4.10 -30.75 -5.35
N THR A 490 4.62 -30.44 -4.16
CA THR A 490 4.75 -29.07 -3.66
C THR A 490 5.85 -28.30 -4.39
N ALA A 491 6.96 -28.95 -4.74
CA ALA A 491 7.98 -28.37 -5.62
C ALA A 491 7.43 -28.06 -7.01
N MET A 492 6.71 -29.00 -7.62
CA MET A 492 6.09 -28.82 -8.93
C MET A 492 5.08 -27.68 -8.90
N LEU A 493 4.22 -27.63 -7.88
CA LEU A 493 3.27 -26.54 -7.68
C LEU A 493 3.97 -25.18 -7.55
N GLY A 494 5.08 -25.11 -6.79
CA GLY A 494 5.87 -23.90 -6.60
C GLY A 494 6.59 -23.42 -7.86
N LEU A 495 7.11 -24.35 -8.68
CA LEU A 495 7.90 -24.03 -9.86
C LEU A 495 7.03 -23.75 -11.10
N GLN A 496 5.98 -24.54 -11.32
CA GLN A 496 5.13 -24.44 -12.52
C GLN A 496 4.05 -23.36 -12.37
N PHE A 497 3.55 -23.17 -11.14
CA PHE A 497 2.50 -22.21 -10.86
C PHE A 497 2.95 -21.29 -9.73
N PRO A 498 3.95 -20.42 -9.88
CA PRO A 498 4.38 -19.51 -8.81
C PRO A 498 3.25 -18.54 -8.40
N VAL A 499 3.25 -18.10 -7.14
CA VAL A 499 2.25 -17.13 -6.65
C VAL A 499 2.49 -15.76 -7.28
N SER A 500 1.46 -15.16 -7.84
CA SER A 500 1.47 -13.78 -8.35
C SER A 500 0.74 -12.84 -7.39
N HIS A 501 1.25 -11.62 -7.24
CA HIS A 501 0.53 -10.57 -6.51
C HIS A 501 -0.67 -10.08 -7.33
N SER A 502 -1.68 -9.51 -6.66
CA SER A 502 -2.75 -8.77 -7.30
C SER A 502 -3.02 -7.46 -6.56
N VAL A 503 -3.42 -6.43 -7.28
CA VAL A 503 -3.85 -5.16 -6.70
C VAL A 503 -5.26 -4.89 -7.17
N THR A 504 -6.16 -4.63 -6.23
CA THR A 504 -7.53 -4.19 -6.51
C THR A 504 -7.67 -2.78 -5.96
N ILE A 505 -7.90 -1.82 -6.85
CA ILE A 505 -8.16 -0.43 -6.48
C ILE A 505 -9.67 -0.27 -6.44
N ASP A 506 -10.20 0.06 -5.27
CA ASP A 506 -11.62 0.29 -5.03
C ASP A 506 -11.71 1.33 -3.92
N VAL A 507 -11.83 2.60 -4.32
CA VAL A 507 -11.82 3.73 -3.39
C VAL A 507 -13.22 3.89 -2.81
N GLN A 508 -13.38 3.55 -1.54
CA GLN A 508 -14.62 3.67 -0.79
C GLN A 508 -14.41 4.63 0.37
N CYS A 509 -15.19 5.70 0.45
CA CYS A 509 -15.10 6.70 1.51
C CYS A 509 -16.42 6.80 2.27
N SER A 510 -16.33 6.97 3.59
CA SER A 510 -17.48 7.17 4.46
C SER A 510 -17.22 8.33 5.43
N TRP A 511 -18.30 9.06 5.74
CA TRP A 511 -18.27 10.13 6.72
C TRP A 511 -18.42 9.51 8.11
N VAL A 512 -17.38 9.54 8.92
CA VAL A 512 -17.44 9.07 10.32
C VAL A 512 -18.02 10.16 11.21
N GLN A 513 -17.61 11.40 10.97
CA GLN A 513 -18.16 12.58 11.61
C GLN A 513 -18.23 13.70 10.58
N VAL A 514 -19.45 14.19 10.34
CA VAL A 514 -19.71 15.31 9.43
C VAL A 514 -18.86 16.51 9.87
N ASP A 515 -18.25 17.20 8.90
CA ASP A 515 -17.35 18.35 9.07
C ASP A 515 -16.03 18.08 9.80
N TYR A 516 -15.75 16.83 10.20
CA TYR A 516 -14.57 16.51 11.00
C TYR A 516 -13.73 15.38 10.39
N GLN A 517 -14.34 14.25 10.04
CA GLN A 517 -13.58 13.07 9.62
C GLN A 517 -14.26 12.27 8.51
N VAL A 518 -13.52 12.09 7.42
CA VAL A 518 -13.78 11.13 6.35
C VAL A 518 -12.76 10.01 6.46
N GLU A 519 -13.24 8.77 6.42
CA GLU A 519 -12.42 7.57 6.33
C GLU A 519 -12.59 6.92 4.96
N CYS A 520 -11.47 6.69 4.29
CA CYS A 520 -11.39 6.06 2.99
C CYS A 520 -10.57 4.77 3.04
N SER A 521 -11.01 3.77 2.28
CA SER A 521 -10.23 2.60 1.91
C SER A 521 -9.97 2.67 0.41
N SER A 522 -8.70 2.71 0.00
CA SER A 522 -8.32 2.89 -1.40
C SER A 522 -8.23 1.58 -2.19
N GLY A 523 -8.08 0.45 -1.50
CA GLY A 523 -7.96 -0.85 -2.16
C GLY A 523 -7.21 -1.90 -1.35
N VAL A 524 -6.97 -3.04 -2.00
CA VAL A 524 -6.33 -4.23 -1.41
C VAL A 524 -5.19 -4.73 -2.29
N ILE A 525 -4.00 -4.86 -1.71
CA ILE A 525 -2.84 -5.53 -2.30
C ILE A 525 -2.81 -6.97 -1.77
N SER A 526 -3.08 -7.95 -2.63
CA SER A 526 -2.99 -9.36 -2.27
C SER A 526 -1.63 -9.93 -2.63
N ILE A 527 -0.88 -10.32 -1.60
CA ILE A 527 0.43 -10.99 -1.75
C ILE A 527 0.36 -12.46 -1.41
N GLY A 528 -0.58 -12.88 -0.54
CA GLY A 528 -0.76 -14.27 -0.13
C GLY A 528 -2.16 -14.79 -0.40
N TYR A 529 -2.28 -16.10 -0.63
CA TYR A 529 -3.55 -16.75 -0.97
C TYR A 529 -3.85 -17.91 -0.02
N LEU A 530 -4.96 -17.78 0.71
CA LEU A 530 -5.47 -18.82 1.60
C LEU A 530 -5.81 -20.10 0.83
N SER A 531 -6.37 -19.98 -0.38
CA SER A 531 -6.72 -21.11 -1.24
C SER A 531 -5.52 -22.02 -1.52
N ARG A 532 -4.33 -21.43 -1.73
CA ARG A 532 -3.10 -22.17 -1.99
C ARG A 532 -2.54 -22.82 -0.73
N MET A 533 -2.60 -22.14 0.40
CA MET A 533 -2.24 -22.72 1.70
C MET A 533 -3.10 -23.95 2.00
N VAL A 534 -4.43 -23.83 1.83
CA VAL A 534 -5.40 -24.91 2.01
C VAL A 534 -5.14 -26.04 1.01
N LEU A 535 -4.83 -25.73 -0.25
CA LEU A 535 -4.46 -26.73 -1.25
C LEU A 535 -3.23 -27.55 -0.81
N ILE A 536 -2.16 -26.92 -0.34
CA ILE A 536 -0.96 -27.62 0.11
C ILE A 536 -1.24 -28.49 1.34
N ILE A 537 -2.00 -27.98 2.32
CA ILE A 537 -2.42 -28.76 3.49
C ILE A 537 -3.30 -29.95 3.07
N GLY A 538 -4.25 -29.71 2.16
CA GLY A 538 -5.11 -30.74 1.59
C GLY A 538 -4.33 -31.81 0.83
N LEU A 539 -3.29 -31.42 0.07
CA LEU A 539 -2.37 -32.35 -0.58
C LEU A 539 -1.67 -33.24 0.45
N VAL A 540 -1.13 -32.66 1.54
CA VAL A 540 -0.45 -33.44 2.60
C VAL A 540 -1.38 -34.48 3.22
N ILE A 541 -2.60 -34.09 3.59
CA ILE A 541 -3.57 -35.01 4.20
C ILE A 541 -4.05 -36.05 3.18
N GLY A 542 -4.43 -35.62 1.98
CA GLY A 542 -4.92 -36.51 0.93
C GLY A 542 -3.88 -37.52 0.44
N SER A 543 -2.62 -37.09 0.32
CA SER A 543 -1.47 -37.93 -0.01
C SER A 543 -1.23 -39.01 1.05
N ASN A 544 -1.32 -38.65 2.32
CA ASN A 544 -1.18 -39.62 3.41
C ASN A 544 -2.26 -40.71 3.34
N VAL A 545 -3.54 -40.31 3.18
CA VAL A 545 -4.66 -41.25 3.05
C VAL A 545 -4.51 -42.14 1.81
N PHE A 546 -4.14 -41.54 0.67
CA PHE A 546 -3.93 -42.25 -0.59
C PHE A 546 -2.79 -43.28 -0.48
N CYS A 547 -1.63 -42.88 0.04
CA CYS A 547 -0.49 -43.77 0.24
C CYS A 547 -0.81 -44.89 1.24
N TYR A 548 -1.56 -44.60 2.31
CA TYR A 548 -2.02 -45.61 3.26
C TYR A 548 -2.97 -46.62 2.60
N ALA A 549 -3.98 -46.14 1.86
CA ALA A 549 -4.96 -46.99 1.19
C ALA A 549 -4.30 -47.92 0.16
N ILE A 550 -3.38 -47.39 -0.67
CA ILE A 550 -2.62 -48.19 -1.62
C ILE A 550 -1.79 -49.24 -0.89
N THR A 551 -1.09 -48.85 0.17
CA THR A 551 -0.28 -49.79 0.96
C THR A 551 -1.15 -50.88 1.58
N ARG A 552 -2.34 -50.56 2.08
CA ARG A 552 -3.30 -51.55 2.59
C ARG A 552 -3.79 -52.52 1.51
N CYS A 553 -3.97 -52.04 0.28
CA CYS A 553 -4.36 -52.89 -0.85
C CYS A 553 -3.22 -53.80 -1.32
N LEU A 554 -1.97 -53.30 -1.33
CA LEU A 554 -0.80 -54.02 -1.82
C LEU A 554 -0.19 -54.96 -0.79
N VAL A 555 -0.20 -54.58 0.49
CA VAL A 555 0.39 -55.35 1.61
C VAL A 555 -0.74 -55.98 2.41
N ARG A 556 -1.08 -57.24 2.11
CA ARG A 556 -2.21 -57.94 2.73
C ARG A 556 -2.01 -58.18 4.23
N ASN A 557 -0.82 -58.65 4.62
CA ASN A 557 -0.42 -58.86 6.01
C ASN A 557 0.91 -58.14 6.25
N SER A 558 0.94 -57.19 7.17
CA SER A 558 2.19 -56.59 7.64
C SER A 558 2.86 -57.50 8.67
N ASN A 559 4.19 -57.52 8.68
CA ASN A 559 4.92 -58.22 9.73
C ASN A 559 4.69 -57.48 11.07
N PRO A 560 4.24 -58.18 12.12
CA PRO A 560 3.99 -57.55 13.41
C PRO A 560 5.29 -56.95 13.97
N SER A 561 5.20 -55.75 14.58
CA SER A 561 6.36 -55.16 15.25
C SER A 561 6.71 -56.04 16.45
N VAL A 562 7.90 -56.64 16.45
CA VAL A 562 8.38 -57.43 17.60
C VAL A 562 8.59 -56.53 18.81
N LEU A 563 8.86 -55.23 18.60
CA LEU A 563 9.19 -54.24 19.62
C LEU A 563 7.99 -53.74 20.44
N ASN A 564 7.70 -54.37 21.57
CA ASN A 564 6.83 -53.80 22.61
C ASN A 564 7.67 -53.42 23.85
N SER A 565 8.00 -52.14 23.98
CA SER A 565 8.77 -51.62 25.13
C SER A 565 8.35 -50.19 25.46
N ILE A 566 8.17 -49.90 26.75
CA ILE A 566 7.83 -48.56 27.25
C ILE A 566 8.91 -47.51 26.97
N PHE A 567 10.14 -47.96 26.66
CA PHE A 567 11.29 -47.11 26.37
C PHE A 567 11.32 -46.64 24.91
N LEU A 568 10.48 -47.20 24.04
CA LEU A 568 10.47 -46.88 22.61
C LEU A 568 9.33 -45.91 22.28
N TYR A 569 9.68 -44.81 21.63
CA TYR A 569 8.72 -43.92 21.00
C TYR A 569 7.95 -44.66 19.90
N GLY A 570 6.69 -44.29 19.65
CA GLY A 570 5.85 -44.93 18.61
C GLY A 570 6.52 -44.93 17.23
N GLY A 571 7.17 -43.82 16.85
CA GLY A 571 7.95 -43.73 15.61
C GLY A 571 9.10 -44.74 15.56
N THR A 572 9.82 -44.91 16.66
CA THR A 572 10.91 -45.89 16.80
C THR A 572 10.39 -47.32 16.66
N ARG A 573 9.22 -47.63 17.26
CA ARG A 573 8.60 -48.96 17.18
C ARG A 573 8.24 -49.36 15.75
N TYR A 574 7.75 -48.43 14.93
CA TYR A 574 7.20 -48.74 13.61
C TYR A 574 8.06 -48.29 12.42
N LEU A 575 9.08 -47.44 12.61
CA LEU A 575 9.92 -46.93 11.50
C LEU A 575 11.37 -47.46 11.55
N PHE A 576 11.87 -47.88 12.71
CA PHE A 576 13.25 -48.38 12.78
C PHE A 576 13.39 -49.79 12.21
N MET A 577 14.48 -50.00 11.49
CA MET A 577 14.96 -51.32 11.10
C MET A 577 15.58 -52.00 12.31
N THR A 578 15.07 -53.18 12.64
CA THR A 578 15.43 -53.90 13.88
C THR A 578 15.82 -55.35 13.68
N LYS A 579 15.59 -55.90 12.48
CA LYS A 579 15.75 -57.33 12.17
C LYS A 579 17.15 -57.86 12.51
N ASP A 580 18.19 -57.07 12.25
CA ASP A 580 19.58 -57.50 12.46
C ASP A 580 20.10 -57.18 13.87
N TRP A 581 19.28 -56.55 14.72
CA TRP A 581 19.64 -56.06 16.07
C TRP A 581 18.79 -56.69 17.18
N THR A 582 17.98 -57.71 16.87
CA THR A 582 17.16 -58.45 17.84
C THR A 582 17.68 -59.88 18.02
N ASN A 583 17.88 -60.31 19.26
CA ASN A 583 18.23 -61.70 19.60
C ASN A 583 17.55 -62.11 20.93
N ASN A 584 16.98 -63.32 21.01
CA ASN A 584 16.33 -63.88 22.22
C ASN A 584 15.44 -62.88 23.00
N ASN A 585 14.45 -62.26 22.35
CA ASN A 585 13.53 -61.27 22.96
C ASN A 585 14.21 -60.03 23.59
N MET A 586 15.48 -59.76 23.24
CA MET A 586 16.15 -58.50 23.50
C MET A 586 16.41 -57.74 22.21
N TYR A 587 16.11 -56.45 22.23
CA TYR A 587 16.49 -55.51 21.18
C TYR A 587 17.72 -54.73 21.61
N TYR A 588 18.82 -54.88 20.88
CA TYR A 588 20.04 -54.12 21.12
C TYR A 588 20.00 -52.85 20.30
N ILE A 589 19.50 -51.75 20.88
CA ILE A 589 19.44 -50.47 20.16
C ILE A 589 20.85 -49.85 20.10
N ASP A 590 21.33 -49.53 18.89
CA ASP A 590 22.60 -48.82 18.75
C ASP A 590 22.52 -47.42 19.36
N ARG A 591 23.66 -46.89 19.86
CA ARG A 591 23.68 -45.61 20.58
C ARG A 591 23.19 -44.42 19.75
N ALA A 592 23.41 -44.43 18.42
CA ALA A 592 22.93 -43.37 17.55
C ALA A 592 21.40 -43.41 17.40
N SER A 593 20.82 -44.60 17.20
CA SER A 593 19.37 -44.84 17.20
C SER A 593 18.74 -44.55 18.57
N ALA A 594 19.42 -44.86 19.68
CA ALA A 594 18.96 -44.57 21.03
C ALA A 594 18.83 -43.06 21.29
N VAL A 595 19.81 -42.27 20.82
CA VAL A 595 19.76 -40.81 20.87
C VAL A 595 18.61 -40.28 20.04
N LEU A 596 18.36 -40.80 18.83
CA LEU A 596 17.19 -40.40 18.02
C LEU A 596 15.87 -40.71 18.73
N ASN A 597 15.78 -41.84 19.43
CA ASN A 597 14.64 -42.21 20.27
C ASN A 597 14.53 -41.39 21.58
N GLY A 598 15.56 -40.62 21.94
CA GLY A 598 15.60 -39.79 23.15
C GLY A 598 15.98 -40.53 24.43
N LEU A 599 16.44 -41.78 24.32
CA LEU A 599 16.97 -42.60 25.41
C LEU A 599 18.42 -42.20 25.69
N ASP A 600 18.63 -41.15 26.48
CA ASP A 600 19.87 -40.83 27.23
C ASP A 600 19.67 -39.44 27.90
N ILE A 601 19.37 -38.43 27.07
CA ILE A 601 19.52 -37.02 27.47
C ILE A 601 18.17 -36.30 27.68
N LYS A 602 17.11 -36.66 26.93
CA LYS A 602 15.88 -35.86 26.88
C LYS A 602 14.86 -36.20 27.96
N LEU A 603 14.80 -37.44 28.42
CA LEU A 603 13.77 -37.88 29.36
C LEU A 603 13.97 -37.35 30.79
N TRP A 604 15.11 -36.71 31.10
CA TRP A 604 15.50 -36.23 32.44
C TRP A 604 15.23 -37.28 33.54
N ARG A 605 15.29 -38.55 33.17
CA ARG A 605 15.00 -39.72 33.99
C ARG A 605 16.14 -40.70 33.82
N THR A 606 16.67 -41.16 34.94
CA THR A 606 17.64 -42.25 34.96
C THR A 606 16.86 -43.55 34.86
N PHE A 607 17.13 -44.33 33.81
CA PHE A 607 16.53 -45.66 33.65
C PHE A 607 17.54 -46.70 34.10
N GLN A 608 17.11 -47.60 34.98
CA GLN A 608 17.88 -48.78 35.36
C GLN A 608 17.54 -49.90 34.38
N VAL A 609 18.55 -50.38 33.66
CA VAL A 609 18.42 -51.52 32.75
C VAL A 609 19.30 -52.62 33.34
N ASP A 610 18.71 -53.80 33.57
CA ASP A 610 19.46 -54.96 34.03
C ASP A 610 20.34 -55.45 32.88
N LEU A 611 21.66 -55.26 33.03
CA LEU A 611 22.66 -55.77 32.10
C LEU A 611 22.99 -57.20 32.54
N SER A 612 22.76 -58.20 31.68
CA SER A 612 23.27 -59.55 31.90
C SER A 612 24.80 -59.55 31.76
N ASP A 613 25.51 -60.16 32.71
CA ASP A 613 27.00 -60.17 32.77
C ASP A 613 27.66 -60.83 31.54
N GLU A 614 26.91 -61.65 30.80
CA GLU A 614 27.28 -62.13 29.46
C GLU A 614 26.13 -61.85 28.47
N PRO A 615 26.41 -61.32 27.26
CA PRO A 615 25.41 -61.24 26.22
C PRO A 615 25.07 -62.66 25.74
N ASP A 616 23.78 -63.04 25.76
CA ASP A 616 23.22 -64.29 25.21
C ASP A 616 23.31 -64.38 23.67
N VAL A 617 24.40 -63.88 23.10
CA VAL A 617 24.69 -63.84 21.66
C VAL A 617 25.86 -64.78 21.40
N PRO A 618 25.70 -65.82 20.55
CA PRO A 618 26.80 -66.74 20.23
C PRO A 618 28.02 -65.95 19.72
N GLN A 619 29.22 -66.22 20.24
CA GLN A 619 30.46 -65.50 19.88
C GLN A 619 30.81 -65.54 18.38
N ASN A 620 30.21 -66.47 17.61
CA ASN A 620 30.37 -66.63 16.17
C ASN A 620 29.31 -65.87 15.33
N ALA A 621 28.37 -65.17 15.96
CA ALA A 621 27.34 -64.41 15.26
C ALA A 621 27.85 -63.03 14.83
N ALA A 622 27.43 -62.54 13.66
CA ALA A 622 27.79 -61.22 13.13
C ALA A 622 27.44 -60.06 14.09
N LEU A 623 26.50 -60.29 15.02
CA LEU A 623 25.99 -59.34 16.01
C LEU A 623 26.90 -59.21 17.27
N ALA A 624 27.80 -60.18 17.52
CA ALA A 624 28.56 -60.26 18.78
C ALA A 624 29.49 -59.05 19.03
N GLN A 625 30.08 -58.48 17.97
CA GLN A 625 30.96 -57.31 18.09
C GLN A 625 30.16 -55.98 18.21
N ALA A 626 28.96 -55.93 17.62
CA ALA A 626 28.12 -54.74 17.63
C ALA A 626 27.37 -54.54 18.96
N VAL A 627 26.99 -55.64 19.63
CA VAL A 627 26.26 -55.63 20.91
C VAL A 627 27.02 -54.91 22.03
N ALA A 628 28.36 -54.97 22.04
CA ALA A 628 29.18 -54.26 23.03
C ALA A 628 29.01 -52.72 22.97
N TYR A 629 28.52 -52.19 21.84
CA TYR A 629 28.28 -50.77 21.63
C TYR A 629 26.78 -50.41 21.61
N ALA A 630 25.88 -51.35 21.91
CA ALA A 630 24.44 -51.17 21.92
C ALA A 630 23.84 -51.24 23.33
N LEU A 631 22.63 -50.71 23.50
CA LEU A 631 21.87 -50.78 24.75
C LEU A 631 20.85 -51.92 24.65
N PRO A 632 20.88 -52.91 25.56
CA PRO A 632 19.86 -53.95 25.57
C PRO A 632 18.53 -53.40 26.07
N LEU A 633 17.45 -53.66 25.34
CA LEU A 633 16.09 -53.34 25.73
C LEU A 633 15.27 -54.62 25.73
N HIS A 634 14.65 -54.93 26.88
CA HIS A 634 13.73 -56.05 26.96
C HIS A 634 12.46 -55.75 26.17
N VAL A 635 12.01 -56.74 25.41
CA VAL A 635 10.86 -56.64 24.53
C VAL A 635 9.78 -57.56 25.07
N GLU A 636 8.63 -57.00 25.46
CA GLU A 636 7.50 -57.78 25.97
C GLU A 636 6.87 -58.59 24.83
N ASP A 637 6.62 -59.88 25.05
CA ASP A 637 5.88 -60.71 24.10
C ASP A 637 4.45 -60.15 23.95
N ASN A 638 4.06 -59.82 22.72
CA ASN A 638 2.66 -59.50 22.41
C ASN A 638 1.83 -60.79 22.55
N GLN A 639 1.08 -60.94 23.65
CA GLN A 639 -0.06 -61.87 23.70
C GLN A 639 -1.22 -61.37 22.85
#